data_AF-X1K0M0-F1
#
_entry.id   AF-X1K0M0-F1
#
_cell.length_a   1.000
_cell.length_b   1.000
_cell.length_c   1.000
_cell.angle_alpha   90.00
_cell.angle_beta   90.00
_cell.angle_gamma   90.00
#
_symmetry.space_group_name_H-M   'P 1'
#
loop_
_entity.id
_entity.type
_entity.pdbx_description
1 polymer ?
#
loop_
_entity_poly.entity_id
_entity_poly.type
_entity_poly.pdbx_seq_one_letter_code
_entity_poly.pdbx_strand_id
1 'polypeptide(L)' 'RGLCNLALRETTIGDLLKRAGYATGYVGKWHNGGVRKEFHPNARGFDEFAGFRSGWQD' A
#
# COMPACT_ATOMS: atom_id res chain seq x y z
N ARG A 1 20.61 4.04 -6.51
CA ARG A 1 19.69 3.14 -7.26
C ARG A 1 18.38 3.09 -6.49
N GLY A 2 17.32 3.74 -6.98
CA GLY A 2 16.05 3.84 -6.29
C GLY A 2 15.28 2.53 -6.35
N LEU A 3 14.89 1.99 -5.19
CA LEU A 3 13.93 0.89 -5.11
C LEU A 3 12.54 1.47 -5.41
N CYS A 4 11.67 0.72 -6.10
CA CYS A 4 10.25 1.06 -6.29
C CYS A 4 9.46 0.86 -4.99
N ASN A 5 9.85 1.54 -3.92
CA ASN A 5 9.26 1.43 -2.59
C ASN A 5 8.81 2.82 -2.13
N LEU A 6 7.56 2.92 -1.65
CA LEU A 6 7.09 4.12 -0.97
C LEU A 6 7.82 4.28 0.35
N ALA A 7 8.50 5.42 0.58
CA ALA A 7 9.23 5.65 1.82
C ALA A 7 8.31 5.50 3.05
N LEU A 8 8.79 4.86 4.11
CA LEU A 8 7.96 4.49 5.26
C LEU A 8 7.43 5.68 6.07
N ARG A 9 8.06 6.86 5.92
CA ARG A 9 7.60 8.11 6.55
C ARG A 9 6.40 8.76 5.83
N GLU A 10 6.12 8.35 4.60
CA GLU A 10 5.06 8.97 3.80
C GLU A 10 3.69 8.51 4.31
N THR A 11 2.78 9.46 4.44
CA THR A 11 1.39 9.19 4.83
C THR A 11 0.55 8.98 3.58
N THR A 12 -0.21 7.88 3.52
CA THR A 12 -1.13 7.63 2.40
C THR A 12 -2.51 8.19 2.66
N ILE A 13 -3.34 8.29 1.62
CA ILE A 13 -4.76 8.59 1.79
C ILE A 13 -5.48 7.53 2.65
N GLY A 14 -5.06 6.27 2.57
CA GLY A 14 -5.56 5.20 3.42
C GLY A 14 -5.32 5.51 4.90
N ASP A 15 -4.10 5.96 5.25
CA ASP A 15 -3.78 6.33 6.63
C ASP A 15 -4.68 7.45 7.16
N LEU A 16 -4.97 8.45 6.32
CA LEU A 16 -5.84 9.58 6.68
C LEU A 16 -7.30 9.14 6.86
N LEU A 17 -7.83 8.36 5.92
CA LEU A 17 -9.21 7.86 5.96
C LEU A 17 -9.42 6.91 7.14
N LYS A 18 -8.47 6.01 7.38
CA LYS A 18 -8.51 5.09 8.52
C LYS A 18 -8.50 5.83 9.86
N ARG A 19 -7.68 6.87 10.01
CA ARG A 19 -7.68 7.74 11.21
C ARG A 19 -9.01 8.47 11.42
N ALA A 20 -9.71 8.78 10.33
CA ALA A 20 -11.05 9.38 10.38
C ALA A 20 -12.18 8.36 10.63
N GLY A 21 -11.87 7.07 10.81
CA GLY A 21 -12.86 6.03 11.12
C GLY A 21 -13.48 5.34 9.90
N TYR A 22 -12.92 5.54 8.70
CA TYR A 22 -13.38 4.84 7.50
C TYR A 22 -12.83 3.40 7.45
N ALA A 23 -13.64 2.48 6.95
CA ALA A 23 -13.15 1.21 6.43
C ALA A 23 -12.40 1.48 5.11
N THR A 24 -11.19 0.95 4.97
CA THR A 24 -10.32 1.26 3.84
C THR A 24 -9.97 0.01 3.04
N GLY A 25 -10.08 0.09 1.71
CA GLY A 25 -9.75 -1.01 0.81
C GLY A 25 -9.00 -0.51 -0.43
N TYR A 26 -8.09 -1.33 -0.95
CA TYR A 26 -7.36 -1.06 -2.18
C TYR A 26 -7.54 -2.20 -3.18
N VAL A 27 -8.08 -1.89 -4.36
CA VAL A 27 -8.23 -2.85 -5.45
C VAL A 27 -7.40 -2.42 -6.65
N GLY A 28 -6.51 -3.28 -7.13
CA GLY A 28 -5.69 -3.05 -8.33
C GLY A 28 -4.18 -3.06 -8.10
N LYS A 29 -3.44 -2.30 -8.91
CA LYS A 29 -1.97 -2.30 -8.93
C LYS A 29 -1.39 -1.37 -7.88
N TRP A 30 -0.58 -1.89 -6.95
CA TRP A 30 0.10 -1.05 -5.97
C TRP A 30 1.41 -0.43 -6.50
N HIS A 31 2.37 -1.25 -6.92
CA HIS A 31 3.68 -0.85 -7.47
C HIS A 31 4.57 0.03 -6.56
N ASN A 32 4.28 0.07 -5.26
CA ASN A 32 5.00 0.88 -4.27
C ASN A 32 5.71 0.03 -3.21
N GLY A 33 6.03 -1.19 -3.60
CA GLY A 33 6.86 -2.15 -2.88
C GLY A 33 6.38 -3.58 -3.13
N GLY A 34 7.29 -4.46 -3.50
CA GLY A 34 6.96 -5.83 -3.93
C GLY A 34 6.93 -6.84 -2.80
N VAL A 35 8.12 -7.17 -2.25
CA VAL A 35 8.28 -8.37 -1.40
C VAL A 35 8.16 -8.07 0.10
N ARG A 36 8.62 -6.89 0.52
CA ARG A 36 8.70 -6.52 1.94
C ARG A 36 7.34 -6.12 2.50
N LYS A 37 7.00 -6.65 3.68
CA LYS A 37 5.69 -6.51 4.33
C LYS A 37 5.36 -5.05 4.67
N GLU A 38 6.37 -4.26 5.01
CA GLU A 38 6.22 -2.85 5.40
C GLU A 38 5.77 -1.96 4.23
N PHE A 39 5.91 -2.45 2.99
CA PHE A 39 5.41 -1.76 1.81
C PHE A 39 4.12 -2.39 1.27
N HIS A 40 3.55 -3.39 1.95
CA HIS A 40 2.25 -3.95 1.57
C HIS A 40 1.14 -2.89 1.73
N PRO A 41 0.12 -2.83 0.85
CA PRO A 41 -0.99 -1.89 1.00
C PRO A 41 -1.64 -1.91 2.40
N ASN A 42 -1.81 -3.12 2.97
CA ASN A 42 -2.34 -3.26 4.33
C ASN A 42 -1.45 -2.70 5.45
N ALA A 43 -0.16 -2.52 5.19
CA ALA A 43 0.76 -1.82 6.10
C ALA A 43 0.82 -0.31 5.82
N ARG A 44 0.16 0.16 4.76
CA ARG A 44 0.19 1.54 4.24
C ARG A 44 -1.21 2.17 4.22
N GLY A 45 -2.01 1.87 5.24
CA GLY A 45 -3.25 2.57 5.52
C GLY A 45 -4.52 1.93 4.95
N PHE A 46 -4.45 0.76 4.32
CA PHE A 46 -5.62 0.02 3.85
C PHE A 46 -5.92 -1.17 4.77
N ASP A 47 -7.19 -1.50 5.01
CA ASP A 47 -7.58 -2.68 5.79
C ASP A 47 -7.63 -3.93 4.90
N GLU A 48 -8.14 -3.76 3.68
CA GLU A 48 -8.27 -4.82 2.69
C GLU A 48 -7.49 -4.49 1.41
N PHE A 49 -6.96 -5.54 0.77
CA PHE A 49 -6.26 -5.40 -0.51
C PHE A 49 -6.58 -6.59 -1.42
N ALA A 50 -6.94 -6.29 -2.67
CA ALA A 50 -7.09 -7.26 -3.74
C ALA A 50 -6.42 -6.76 -5.02
N GLY A 51 -5.33 -7.42 -5.42
CA GLY A 51 -4.58 -7.05 -6.62
C GLY A 51 -3.12 -7.46 -6.54
N PHE A 52 -2.28 -6.79 -7.33
CA PHE A 52 -0.87 -7.13 -7.50
C PHE A 52 0.02 -6.00 -6.97
N ARG A 53 1.12 -6.39 -6.31
CA ARG A 53 1.99 -5.47 -5.58
C ARG A 53 3.16 -4.99 -6.42
N SER A 54 3.62 -5.84 -7.32
CA SER A 54 4.78 -5.57 -8.17
C SER A 54 4.40 -5.05 -9.56
N GLY A 55 5.42 -4.79 -10.38
CA GLY A 55 5.24 -4.46 -11.80
C GLY A 55 4.86 -5.67 -12.66
N TRP A 56 4.98 -6.88 -12.12
CA TRP A 56 4.61 -8.14 -12.75
C TRP A 56 3.22 -8.56 -12.27
N GLN A 57 2.56 -9.45 -13.01
CA GLN A 57 1.31 -10.09 -12.57
C GLN A 57 1.69 -11.02 -11.41
N ASP A 58 1.41 -10.61 -10.17
CA ASP A 58 1.55 -11.46 -8.97
C ASP A 58 0.26 -12.26 -8.76
#